data_AF-A0A968DBZ2-F1
#
_entry.id   AF-A0A968DBZ2-F1
#
_cell.length_a   1.000
_cell.length_b   1.000
_cell.length_c   1.000
_cell.angle_alpha   90.00
_cell.angle_beta   90.00
_cell.angle_gamma   90.00
#
_symmetry.space_group_name_H-M   'P 1'
#
loop_
_entity.id
_entity.type
_entity.pdbx_description
1 polymer ?
#
loop_
_entity_poly.entity_id
_entity_poly.type
_entity_poly.pdbx_seq_one_letter_code
_entity_poly.pdbx_strand_id
1 'polypeptide(L)' 'ETLVVTTNRINWPYYGRMGLPQSESVHVTERFAVVADENRIDYQITNRDPEVFAGTQSWEAPYVWRAGEEVGVYNCTVE' A
#
# COMPACT_ATOMS: atom_id res chain seq x y z
N GLU A 1 8.36 17.06 3.07
CA GLU A 1 6.97 16.94 3.59
C GLU A 1 6.50 15.50 3.43
N THR A 2 5.58 15.03 4.26
CA THR A 2 5.06 13.66 4.19
C THR A 2 3.55 13.65 4.28
N LEU A 3 2.89 13.08 3.26
CA LEU A 3 1.47 12.77 3.32
C LEU A 3 1.29 11.42 4.02
N VAL A 4 0.39 11.34 5.00
CA VAL A 4 0.03 10.10 5.68
C VAL A 4 -1.44 9.81 5.40
N VAL A 5 -1.71 8.63 4.85
CA VAL A 5 -3.06 8.16 4.53
C VAL A 5 -3.37 6.95 5.39
N THR A 6 -4.55 6.92 6.00
CA THR A 6 -5.05 5.75 6.72
C THR A 6 -6.30 5.24 6.04
N THR A 7 -6.28 3.95 5.67
CA THR A 7 -7.37 3.25 5.02
C THR A 7 -7.87 2.12 5.93
N ASN A 8 -9.19 2.02 6.06
CA ASN A 8 -9.90 1.01 6.84
C ASN A 8 -11.20 0.63 6.11
N ARG A 9 -11.97 -0.30 6.69
CA ARG A 9 -13.22 -0.83 6.09
C ARG A 9 -12.95 -1.42 4.69
N ILE A 10 -11.87 -2.20 4.60
CA ILE A 10 -11.45 -2.85 3.37
C ILE A 10 -12.15 -4.20 3.31
N ASN A 11 -12.95 -4.42 2.26
CA ASN A 11 -13.62 -5.69 1.99
C ASN A 11 -12.86 -6.56 0.97
N TRP A 12 -11.69 -6.10 0.51
CA TRP A 12 -10.81 -6.90 -0.34
C TRP A 12 -10.15 -8.01 0.50
N PRO A 13 -10.30 -9.30 0.12
CA PRO A 13 -9.98 -10.43 0.99
C PRO A 13 -8.50 -10.83 0.99
N TYR A 14 -7.65 -10.16 0.21
CA TYR A 14 -6.27 -10.56 0.01
C TYR A 14 -5.26 -9.49 0.40
N TYR A 15 -4.25 -9.88 1.18
CA TYR A 15 -3.05 -9.13 1.44
C TYR A 15 -2.05 -9.31 0.30
N GLY A 16 -1.82 -8.22 -0.45
CA GLY A 16 -0.88 -8.21 -1.57
C GLY A 16 -1.33 -9.07 -2.77
N ARG A 17 -0.37 -9.42 -3.65
CA ARG A 17 -0.66 -10.07 -4.94
C ARG A 17 -0.62 -11.60 -4.90
N MET A 18 -0.11 -12.19 -3.83
CA MET A 18 0.06 -13.66 -3.74
C MET A 18 -1.16 -14.38 -3.15
N GLY A 19 -2.25 -13.66 -2.86
CA GLY A 19 -3.47 -14.26 -2.31
C GLY A 19 -3.37 -14.64 -0.83
N LEU A 20 -2.45 -14.03 -0.07
CA LEU A 20 -2.47 -14.17 1.39
C LEU A 20 -3.79 -13.61 1.91
N PRO A 21 -4.45 -14.23 2.89
CA PRO A 21 -5.71 -13.73 3.42
C PRO A 21 -5.55 -12.35 4.06
N GLN A 22 -6.64 -11.59 4.09
CA GLN A 22 -6.81 -10.33 4.81
C GLN A 22 -8.25 -10.27 5.35
N SER A 23 -8.40 -9.83 6.60
CA SER A 23 -9.70 -9.64 7.24
C SER A 23 -10.24 -8.23 7.02
N GLU A 24 -11.53 -8.02 7.29
CA GLU A 24 -12.14 -6.67 7.29
C GLU A 24 -11.65 -5.81 8.48
N SER A 25 -10.99 -6.41 9.46
CA SER A 25 -10.35 -5.73 10.60
C SER A 25 -9.00 -5.08 10.24
N VAL A 26 -8.53 -5.25 8.99
CA VAL A 26 -7.29 -4.63 8.52
C VAL A 26 -7.32 -3.10 8.60
N HIS A 27 -6.21 -2.54 9.05
CA HIS A 27 -5.94 -1.10 9.00
C HIS A 27 -4.62 -0.87 8.28
N VAL A 28 -4.67 -0.03 7.24
CA VAL A 28 -3.52 0.27 6.40
C VAL A 28 -3.10 1.71 6.63
N THR A 29 -1.82 1.94 6.89
CA THR A 29 -1.23 3.28 6.96
C THR A 29 -0.16 3.40 5.91
N GLU A 30 -0.32 4.37 5.02
CA GLU A 30 0.60 4.68 3.93
C GLU A 30 1.26 6.04 4.19
N ARG A 31 2.56 6.13 3.94
CA ARG A 31 3.35 7.35 4.06
C ARG A 31 4.03 7.64 2.74
N PHE A 32 3.86 8.85 2.24
CA PHE A 32 4.40 9.32 0.97
C PHE A 32 5.29 10.52 1.27
N ALA A 33 6.61 10.32 1.23
CA ALA A 33 7.58 11.38 1.44
C ALA A 33 8.16 11.82 0.09
N VAL A 34 7.95 13.08 -0.29
CA VAL A 34 8.55 13.64 -1.50
C VAL A 34 10.03 13.86 -1.26
N VAL A 35 10.87 13.30 -2.14
CA VAL A 35 12.30 13.56 -2.16
C VAL A 35 12.56 14.72 -3.12
N ALA A 36 13.03 15.84 -2.59
CA ALA A 36 13.32 17.03 -3.38
C ALA A 36 14.30 16.70 -4.51
N ASP A 37 14.08 17.31 -5.68
CA ASP A 37 14.98 17.26 -6.85
C ASP A 37 15.18 15.87 -7.50
N GLU A 38 14.53 14.81 -7.01
CA GLU A 38 14.77 13.43 -7.47
C GLU A 38 13.62 12.78 -8.24
N ASN A 39 12.54 13.50 -8.56
CA ASN A 39 11.34 12.93 -9.22
C ASN A 39 10.88 11.62 -8.54
N ARG A 40 10.99 11.57 -7.19
CA ARG A 40 10.84 10.35 -6.41
C ARG A 40 10.00 10.60 -5.17
N ILE A 41 9.18 9.62 -4.83
CA ILE A 41 8.46 9.52 -3.56
C ILE A 41 8.95 8.26 -2.85
N ASP A 42 9.40 8.41 -1.62
CA ASP A 42 9.65 7.29 -0.73
C ASP A 42 8.31 6.88 -0.11
N TYR A 43 7.86 5.68 -0.47
CA TYR A 43 6.60 5.10 -0.03
C TYR A 43 6.84 4.03 1.02
N GLN A 44 6.07 4.11 2.10
CA GLN A 44 6.00 3.07 3.12
C GLN A 44 4.54 2.71 3.38
N ILE A 45 4.25 1.41 3.41
CA ILE A 45 2.95 0.87 3.81
C ILE A 45 3.11 0.02 5.07
N THR A 46 2.19 0.20 6.00
CA THR A 46 2.09 -0.53 7.25
C THR A 46 0.68 -1.11 7.37
N ASN A 47 0.58 -2.44 7.42
CA ASN A 47 -0.68 -3.16 7.51
C ASN A 47 -0.79 -3.82 8.88
N ARG A 48 -1.88 -3.53 9.59
CA ARG A 48 -2.23 -4.19 10.85
C ARG A 48 -3.53 -4.94 10.67
N ASP A 49 -3.43 -6.26 10.68
CA ASP A 49 -4.56 -7.17 10.64
C ASP A 49 -4.41 -8.19 11.79
N PRO A 50 -5.07 -7.97 12.93
CA PRO A 50 -4.90 -8.81 14.11
C PRO A 50 -5.53 -10.21 13.97
N GLU A 51 -6.36 -10.44 12.95
CA GLU A 51 -6.97 -11.74 12.70
C GLU A 51 -6.08 -12.64 11.84
N VAL A 52 -5.24 -12.04 10.99
CA VAL A 52 -4.36 -12.77 10.07
C VAL A 52 -2.91 -12.81 10.54
N PHE A 53 -2.38 -11.70 11.07
CA PHE A 53 -0.97 -11.57 11.42
C PHE A 53 -0.75 -11.39 12.92
N ALA A 54 0.25 -12.08 13.46
CA ALA A 54 0.68 -11.89 14.86
C ALA A 54 1.31 -10.50 15.11
N GLY A 55 1.66 -9.78 14.05
CA GLY A 55 2.30 -8.49 14.11
C GLY A 55 1.96 -7.62 12.90
N THR A 56 2.57 -6.45 12.86
CA THR A 56 2.37 -5.49 11.78
C THR A 56 3.29 -5.81 10.61
N GLN A 57 2.72 -5.88 9.41
CA GLN A 57 3.47 -6.09 8.18
C GLN A 57 3.82 -4.74 7.56
N SER A 58 5.10 -4.48 7.32
CA SER A 58 5.55 -3.23 6.69
C SER A 58 6.32 -3.51 5.41
N TRP A 59 6.18 -2.62 4.44
CA TRP A 59 6.89 -2.67 3.18
C TRP A 59 7.24 -1.25 2.72
N GLU A 60 8.36 -1.14 2.00
CA GLU A 60 8.89 0.13 1.51
C GLU A 60 9.20 0.00 0.02
N ALA A 61 8.90 1.05 -0.73
CA ALA A 61 9.27 1.15 -2.13
C ALA A 61 9.46 2.60 -2.58
N PRO A 62 10.35 2.84 -3.55
CA PRO A 62 10.41 4.11 -4.24
C PRO A 62 9.37 4.15 -5.37
N TYR A 63 8.56 5.20 -5.42
CA TYR A 63 7.85 5.58 -6.64
C TYR A 63 8.69 6.60 -7.39
N VAL A 64 9.15 6.23 -8.58
CA VAL A 64 9.98 7.08 -9.43
C VAL A 64 9.14 7.54 -10.62
N TRP A 65 9.03 8.85 -10.79
CA TRP A 65 8.39 9.41 -11.97
C TRP A 65 9.34 9.36 -13.16
N ARG A 66 8.80 8.95 -14.31
CA ARG A 66 9.50 8.95 -15.60
C ARG A 66 8.56 9.51 -16.67
N ALA A 67 9.09 10.35 -17.54
CA ALA A 67 8.30 10.95 -18.61
C ALA A 67 7.72 9.87 -19.53
N GLY A 68 6.41 9.91 -19.75
CA GLY A 68 5.69 8.96 -20.62
C GLY A 68 5.25 7.66 -19.94
N GLU A 69 5.64 7.40 -18.69
CA GLU A 69 5.11 6.28 -17.91
C GLU A 69 3.77 6.65 -17.26
N GLU A 70 2.81 5.73 -17.29
CA GLU A 70 1.50 5.88 -16.67
C GLU A 70 1.25 4.74 -15.66
N VAL A 71 0.45 5.02 -14.65
CA VAL A 71 0.00 3.99 -13.71
C VAL A 71 -0.99 3.07 -14.43
N GLY A 72 -0.69 1.78 -14.50
CA GLY A 72 -1.57 0.80 -15.11
C GLY A 72 -2.92 0.68 -14.39
N VAL A 73 -3.99 0.50 -15.15
CA VAL A 73 -5.31 0.18 -14.61
C VAL A 73 -5.40 -1.33 -14.39
N TYR A 74 -5.46 -1.73 -13.12
CA TYR A 74 -5.60 -3.12 -12.72
C TYR A 74 -7.05 -3.35 -12.29
N ASN A 75 -7.88 -3.86 -13.20
CA ASN A 75 -9.29 -4.21 -12.96
C ASN A 75 -9.40 -5.52 -12.15
N CYS A 76 -8.79 -5.56 -10.97
CA CYS A 76 -8.78 -6.74 -10.11
C CYS A 76 -10.21 -7.06 -9.64
N THR A 77 -10.61 -8.32 -9.78
CA THR A 77 -11.88 -8.86 -9.28
C THR A 77 -11.63 -10.02 -8.34
N VAL A 78 -12.55 -10.24 -7.39
CA VAL A 78 -12.63 -11.49 -6.63
C VAL A 78 -13.52 -12.42 -7.45
N GLU A 79 -13.01 -13.59 -7.84
CA GLU A 79 -13.83 -14.66 -8.44
C GLU A 79 -14.66 -15.39 -7.37
#